data_AF-A0A9E3BLL0-F1
#
_entry.id   AF-A0A9E3BLL0-F1
#
_cell.length_a   1.000
_cell.length_b   1.000
_cell.length_c   1.000
_cell.angle_alpha   90.00
_cell.angle_beta   90.00
_cell.angle_gamma   90.00
#
_symmetry.space_group_name_H-M   'P 1'
#
loop_
_entity.id
_entity.type
_entity.pdbx_description
1 polymer ?
#
loop_
_entity_poly.entity_id
_entity_poly.type
_entity_poly.pdbx_seq_one_letter_code
_entity_poly.pdbx_strand_id
1 'polypeptide(L)' 'MSDPQTIPAVLDHIARELPAHEALVTPDRTLTFAELRDEVRRAAAAM' A
#
# COMPACT_ATOMS: atom_id res chain seq x y z
N MET A 1 -4.10 12.87 16.91
CA MET A 1 -5.21 11.99 16.49
C MET A 1 -4.60 10.64 16.16
N SER A 2 -5.11 9.55 16.73
CA SER A 2 -4.66 8.21 16.34
C SER A 2 -5.09 7.96 14.89
N ASP A 3 -4.17 7.49 14.04
CA ASP A 3 -4.52 7.03 12.69
C ASP A 3 -5.62 5.94 12.80
N PRO A 4 -6.61 5.93 11.90
CA PRO A 4 -7.64 4.89 11.90
C PRO A 4 -6.99 3.50 11.91
N GLN A 5 -7.36 2.64 12.85
CA GLN A 5 -6.85 1.27 12.94
C GLN A 5 -7.55 0.36 11.92
N THR A 6 -7.45 0.71 10.64
CA THR A 6 -7.96 -0.06 9.52
C THR A 6 -6.81 -0.51 8.65
N ILE A 7 -6.93 -1.65 7.98
CA ILE A 7 -5.88 -2.16 7.09
C ILE A 7 -5.50 -1.12 6.00
N PRO A 8 -6.44 -0.43 5.33
CA PRO A 8 -6.09 0.61 4.35
C PRO A 8 -5.33 1.79 4.97
N ALA A 9 -5.73 2.26 6.15
CA ALA A 9 -5.06 3.40 6.80
C ALA A 9 -3.64 3.06 7.26
N VAL A 10 -3.42 1.83 7.74
CA VAL A 10 -2.06 1.34 8.07
C VAL A 10 -1.19 1.27 6.82
N LEU A 11 -1.72 0.79 5.69
CA LEU A 11 -0.98 0.76 4.43
C LEU A 11 -0.63 2.18 3.94
N ASP A 12 -1.58 3.13 4.02
CA ASP A 12 -1.34 4.53 3.68
C ASP A 12 -0.26 5.18 4.56
N HIS A 13 -0.19 4.79 5.83
CA HIS A 13 0.86 5.25 6.74
C HIS A 13 2.24 4.72 6.31
N ILE A 14 2.38 3.41 6.12
CA ILE A 14 3.65 2.79 5.75
C ILE A 14 4.15 3.29 4.39
N ALA A 15 3.25 3.47 3.42
CA ALA A 15 3.61 3.98 2.10
C ALA A 15 4.10 5.44 2.10
N ARG A 16 3.79 6.22 3.14
CA ARG A 16 4.36 7.57 3.34
C ARG A 16 5.76 7.51 3.96
N GLU A 17 5.95 6.65 4.95
CA GLU A 17 7.22 6.55 5.68
C GLU A 17 8.30 5.79 4.88
N LEU A 18 7.90 4.75 4.14
CA LEU A 18 8.80 3.83 3.45
C LEU A 18 8.42 3.61 1.97
N PRO A 19 8.28 4.68 1.16
CA PRO A 19 7.66 4.61 -0.16
C PRO A 19 8.38 3.67 -1.13
N ALA A 20 9.71 3.58 -1.06
CA ALA A 20 10.54 2.78 -1.96
C ALA A 20 10.87 1.38 -1.44
N HIS A 21 10.41 1.00 -0.24
CA HIS A 21 10.67 -0.34 0.30
C HIS A 21 9.75 -1.37 -0.37
N GLU A 22 10.29 -2.53 -0.69
CA GLU A 22 9.55 -3.66 -1.26
C GLU A 22 8.46 -4.14 -0.28
N ALA A 23 7.24 -4.30 -0.77
CA ALA A 23 6.04 -4.64 0.01
C ALA A 23 5.38 -5.94 -0.46
N LEU A 24 5.47 -6.25 -1.75
CA LEU A 24 4.98 -7.49 -2.33
C LEU A 24 6.02 -8.00 -3.33
N VAL A 25 6.59 -9.16 -3.07
CA VAL A 25 7.53 -9.84 -3.97
C VAL A 25 6.87 -11.13 -4.45
N THR A 26 6.70 -11.24 -5.76
CA THR A 26 6.22 -12.43 -6.45
C THR A 26 7.19 -12.74 -7.60
N PRO A 27 7.16 -13.95 -8.20
CA PRO A 27 8.02 -14.25 -9.34
C PRO A 27 7.83 -13.29 -10.53
N ASP A 28 6.62 -12.79 -10.72
CA ASP A 28 6.27 -11.97 -11.89
C ASP A 28 6.46 -10.47 -11.67
N ARG A 29 6.36 -10.02 -10.41
CA ARG A 29 6.50 -8.60 -10.05
C ARG A 29 6.93 -8.38 -8.61
N THR A 30 7.65 -7.29 -8.41
CA THR A 30 7.88 -6.66 -7.11
C THR A 30 7.16 -5.31 -7.09
N LEU A 31 6.43 -5.04 -6.01
CA LEU A 31 5.83 -3.73 -5.75
C LEU A 31 6.43 -3.14 -4.47
N THR A 32 6.73 -1.85 -4.52
CA THR A 32 7.02 -1.03 -3.36
C THR A 32 5.75 -0.70 -2.58
N PHE A 33 5.87 -0.19 -1.34
CA PHE A 33 4.71 0.24 -0.57
C PHE A 33 3.90 1.35 -1.27
N ALA A 34 4.55 2.27 -1.98
CA ALA A 34 3.86 3.29 -2.76
C ALA A 34 3.01 2.67 -3.88
N GLU A 35 3.58 1.74 -4.65
CA GLU A 35 2.89 1.08 -5.76
C GLU A 35 1.77 0.15 -5.28
N LEU A 36 1.99 -0.56 -4.18
CA LEU A 36 0.97 -1.42 -3.58
C LEU A 36 -0.24 -0.61 -3.11
N ARG A 37 -0.02 0.55 -2.49
CA ARG A 37 -1.10 1.47 -2.10
C ARG A 37 -1.91 1.93 -3.30
N ASP A 38 -1.23 2.29 -4.39
CA ASP A 38 -1.91 2.76 -5.60
C ASP A 38 -2.71 1.63 -6.27
N GLU A 39 -2.18 0.41 -6.31
CA GLU A 39 -2.91 -0.78 -6.80
C GLU A 39 -4.17 -1.06 -5.97
N VAL A 40 -4.06 -1.05 -4.64
CA VAL A 40 -5.21 -1.25 -3.73
C VAL A 40 -6.28 -0.18 -3.96
N ARG A 41 -5.89 1.09 -4.09
CA ARG A 41 -6.82 2.19 -4.36
C ARG A 41 -7.51 2.03 -5.72
N ARG A 42 -6.78 1.63 -6.77
CA ARG A 42 -7.36 1.34 -8.09
C ARG A 42 -8.38 0.20 -8.01
N ALA A 43 -8.02 -0.91 -7.35
CA ALA A 43 -8.89 -2.07 -7.22
C ALA A 43 -10.17 -1.75 -6.43
N ALA A 44 -10.05 -1.01 -5.32
CA ALA A 44 -11.20 -0.61 -4.50
C ALA A 44 -12.16 0.34 -5.25
N ALA A 45 -11.64 1.24 -6.08
CA ALA A 45 -12.45 2.16 -6.88
C ALA A 45 -13.24 1.46 -8.01
N ALA A 46 -12.90 0.21 -8.33
CA ALA A 46 -13.59 -0.60 -9.34
C ALA A 46 -14.65 -1.54 -8.77
N MET A 47 -14.91 -1.49 -7.45
CA MET A 47 -15.92 -2.32 -6.75
C MET A 47 -17.26 -1.61 -6.61
#